data_AF-A0A2E2KJC4-F1
#
_entry.id   AF-A0A2E2KJC4-F1
#
_cell.length_a   1.000
_cell.length_b   1.000
_cell.length_c   1.000
_cell.angle_alpha   90.00
_cell.angle_beta   90.00
_cell.angle_gamma   90.00
#
_symmetry.space_group_name_H-M   'P 1'
#
loop_
_entity.id
_entity.type
_entity.pdbx_description
1 polymer ?
#
loop_
_entity_poly.entity_id
_entity_poly.type
_entity_poly.pdbx_seq_one_letter_code
_entity_poly.pdbx_strand_id
1 'polypeptide(L)'
;MKLISARQAWHDCFYAGGQSKAEMFEEQCKLGTYIQQTSKINTCMVAVHQAQAGLVQSAISTLPPPLQMLGHWLYAPESFIPPGAENAIWKMIAVLSGVDDEESEEWYLIRCSLHRYRELAWQRPNEACVLNTPRKIKTWLQDWHGIDIDTRRWARNQSRVWDKAIKQLDDLDKRLLAPITEVLVMAKDDVADEDHFAWDNRLVAMRAS
;
A
#
# COMPACT_ATOMS: atom_id res chain seq x y z
N MET A 1 -2.22 -7.33 13.59
CA MET A 1 -1.69 -7.34 12.21
C MET A 1 -0.31 -8.00 12.25
N LYS A 2 0.11 -8.78 11.24
CA LYS A 2 1.52 -9.20 11.15
C LYS A 2 2.27 -8.14 10.35
N LEU A 3 3.04 -7.31 11.04
CA LEU A 3 3.77 -6.17 10.47
C LEU A 3 5.03 -6.63 9.73
N ILE A 4 4.86 -7.16 8.53
CA ILE A 4 5.97 -7.68 7.71
C ILE A 4 6.65 -6.55 6.91
N SER A 5 5.86 -5.59 6.38
CA SER A 5 6.38 -4.45 5.62
C SER A 5 5.51 -3.20 5.76
N ALA A 6 6.08 -2.02 5.54
CA ALA A 6 5.36 -0.74 5.57
C ALA A 6 4.22 -0.68 4.55
N ARG A 7 4.40 -1.28 3.36
CA ARG A 7 3.37 -1.37 2.32
C ARG A 7 2.18 -2.22 2.77
N GLN A 8 2.46 -3.38 3.39
CA GLN A 8 1.41 -4.22 3.95
C GLN A 8 0.68 -3.51 5.11
N ALA A 9 1.43 -2.81 5.97
CA ALA A 9 0.84 -2.05 7.08
C ALA A 9 -0.09 -0.94 6.61
N TRP A 10 0.24 -0.26 5.50
CA TRP A 10 -0.65 0.73 4.88
C TRP A 10 -1.97 0.10 4.45
N HIS A 11 -1.94 -1.03 3.74
CA HIS A 11 -3.15 -1.71 3.31
C HIS A 11 -3.99 -2.15 4.51
N ASP A 12 -3.37 -2.86 5.46
CA ASP A 12 -4.04 -3.51 6.58
C ASP A 12 -4.65 -2.51 7.57
N CYS A 13 -4.09 -1.31 7.68
CA CYS A 13 -4.66 -0.27 8.56
C CYS A 13 -6.01 0.28 8.04
N PHE A 14 -6.27 0.20 6.74
CA PHE A 14 -7.56 0.58 6.13
C PHE A 14 -8.43 -0.62 5.78
N TYR A 15 -7.88 -1.84 5.87
CA TYR A 15 -8.64 -3.05 5.64
C TYR A 15 -9.56 -3.34 6.82
N ALA A 16 -10.85 -3.08 6.65
CA ALA A 16 -11.87 -3.51 7.59
C ALA A 16 -12.14 -5.01 7.38
N GLY A 17 -11.32 -5.87 7.99
CA GLY A 17 -11.48 -7.34 7.93
C GLY A 17 -12.67 -7.91 8.71
N GLY A 18 -13.72 -7.11 8.94
CA GLY A 18 -14.95 -7.60 9.54
C GLY A 18 -15.86 -8.14 8.45
N GLN A 19 -16.44 -9.33 8.67
CA GLN A 19 -17.64 -9.73 7.94
C GLN A 19 -18.60 -8.56 7.98
N SER A 20 -19.03 -8.08 6.82
CA SER A 20 -19.98 -6.97 6.79
C SER A 20 -21.24 -7.38 7.57
N LYS A 21 -21.96 -6.43 8.16
CA LYS A 21 -23.24 -6.74 8.82
C LYS A 21 -24.19 -7.50 7.88
N ALA A 22 -24.05 -7.30 6.56
CA ALA A 22 -24.78 -8.00 5.52
C ALA A 22 -24.35 -9.48 5.38
N GLU A 23 -23.05 -9.78 5.39
CA GLU A 23 -22.53 -11.16 5.38
C GLU A 23 -22.94 -11.93 6.64
N MET A 24 -22.88 -11.27 7.81
CA MET A 24 -23.40 -11.82 9.06
C MET A 24 -24.92 -12.08 9.00
N PHE A 25 -25.68 -11.19 8.37
CA PHE A 25 -27.13 -11.38 8.16
C PHE A 25 -27.41 -12.54 7.20
N GLU A 26 -26.63 -12.66 6.13
CA GLU A 26 -26.77 -13.72 5.14
C GLU A 26 -26.46 -15.09 5.74
N GLU A 27 -25.40 -15.20 6.53
CA GLU A 27 -25.09 -16.41 7.31
C GLU A 27 -26.22 -16.74 8.30
N GLN A 28 -26.74 -15.75 9.02
CA GLN A 28 -27.86 -15.93 9.94
C GLN A 28 -29.15 -16.38 9.23
N CYS A 29 -29.44 -15.84 8.04
CA CYS A 29 -30.57 -16.27 7.21
C CYS A 29 -30.39 -17.70 6.69
N LYS A 30 -29.18 -18.11 6.32
CA LYS A 30 -28.87 -19.48 5.86
C LYS A 30 -28.96 -20.51 6.99
N LEU A 31 -28.49 -20.14 8.18
CA LEU A 31 -28.42 -21.05 9.33
C LEU A 31 -29.72 -21.08 10.14
N GLY A 32 -30.59 -20.07 10.01
CA GLY A 32 -31.83 -19.92 10.80
C GLY A 32 -31.57 -19.68 12.29
N THR A 33 -30.30 -19.54 12.69
CA THR A 33 -29.85 -19.36 14.06
C THR A 33 -28.56 -18.52 14.06
N TYR A 34 -28.30 -17.84 15.17
CA TYR A 34 -27.06 -17.09 15.36
C TYR A 34 -26.00 -17.99 15.97
N ILE A 35 -24.95 -18.30 15.20
CA ILE A 35 -23.78 -18.99 15.73
C ILE A 35 -22.85 -17.92 16.30
N GLN A 36 -22.70 -17.88 17.63
CA GLN A 36 -21.71 -17.01 18.26
C GLN A 36 -20.31 -17.53 17.94
N GLN A 37 -19.68 -16.99 16.89
CA GLN A 37 -18.31 -17.35 16.50
C GLN A 37 -17.24 -16.68 17.37
N THR A 38 -17.61 -15.79 18.28
CA THR A 38 -16.67 -15.08 19.15
C THR A 38 -16.25 -15.93 20.33
N SER A 39 -15.15 -16.66 20.18
CA SER A 39 -14.37 -17.11 21.33
C SER A 39 -13.88 -15.88 22.12
N LYS A 40 -14.02 -15.92 23.45
CA LYS A 40 -13.91 -14.81 24.40
C LYS A 40 -12.54 -14.07 24.44
N ILE A 41 -11.59 -14.40 23.57
CA ILE A 41 -10.20 -13.90 23.58
C ILE A 41 -9.86 -13.10 22.31
N ASN A 42 -10.74 -13.03 21.30
CA ASN A 42 -10.46 -12.29 20.06
C ASN A 42 -10.49 -10.75 20.25
N THR A 43 -11.16 -10.24 21.29
CA THR A 43 -11.29 -8.80 21.53
C THR A 43 -9.97 -8.11 21.85
N CYS A 44 -9.05 -8.77 22.57
CA CYS A 44 -7.74 -8.21 22.89
C CYS A 44 -6.88 -8.09 21.63
N MET A 45 -6.82 -9.14 20.80
CA MET A 45 -6.09 -9.11 19.53
C MET A 45 -6.68 -8.09 18.55
N VAL A 46 -8.01 -7.96 18.51
CA VAL A 46 -8.69 -6.92 17.73
C VAL A 46 -8.39 -5.52 18.28
N ALA A 47 -8.38 -5.32 19.59
CA ALA A 47 -8.03 -4.05 20.20
C ALA A 47 -6.57 -3.65 19.90
N VAL A 48 -5.63 -4.59 20.02
CA VAL A 48 -4.23 -4.40 19.64
C VAL A 48 -4.11 -4.07 18.16
N HIS A 49 -4.85 -4.78 17.29
CA HIS A 49 -4.88 -4.48 15.86
C HIS A 49 -5.39 -3.07 15.57
N GLN A 50 -6.45 -2.63 16.25
CA GLN A 50 -7.01 -1.29 16.07
C GLN A 50 -6.07 -0.20 16.59
N ALA A 51 -5.40 -0.44 17.72
CA ALA A 51 -4.38 0.47 18.24
C ALA A 51 -3.20 0.61 17.26
N GLN A 52 -2.69 -0.51 16.73
CA GLN A 52 -1.64 -0.52 15.72
C GLN A 52 -2.07 0.19 14.42
N ALA A 53 -3.30 -0.06 13.96
CA ALA A 53 -3.86 0.61 12.79
C ALA A 53 -3.96 2.13 13.02
N GLY A 54 -4.39 2.56 14.22
CA GLY A 54 -4.47 3.96 14.59
C GLY A 54 -3.11 4.68 14.57
N LEU A 55 -2.04 4.02 15.03
CA LEU A 55 -0.68 4.58 14.96
C LEU A 55 -0.22 4.77 13.51
N VAL A 56 -0.46 3.78 12.64
CA VAL A 56 -0.13 3.87 11.21
C VAL A 56 -0.97 4.96 10.53
N GLN A 57 -2.27 5.02 10.78
CA GLN A 57 -3.16 6.06 10.25
C GLN A 57 -2.73 7.45 10.73
N SER A 58 -2.30 7.59 11.99
CA SER A 58 -1.74 8.83 12.53
C SER A 58 -0.48 9.23 11.77
N ALA A 59 0.46 8.30 11.55
CA ALA A 59 1.65 8.57 10.75
C ALA A 59 1.30 8.98 9.31
N ILE A 60 0.33 8.32 8.69
CA ILE A 60 -0.16 8.70 7.35
C ILE A 60 -0.73 10.12 7.35
N SER A 61 -1.45 10.51 8.39
CA SER A 61 -2.04 11.85 8.49
C SER A 61 -1.00 12.98 8.56
N THR A 62 0.25 12.68 8.96
CA THR A 62 1.35 13.65 8.98
C THR A 62 1.91 13.97 7.59
N LEU A 63 1.66 13.10 6.61
CA LEU A 63 2.17 13.28 5.24
C LEU A 63 1.45 14.43 4.52
N PRO A 64 2.09 15.10 3.55
CA PRO A 64 1.42 16.03 2.65
C PRO A 64 0.26 15.36 1.88
N PRO A 65 -0.85 16.06 1.60
CA PRO A 65 -2.03 15.49 0.92
C PRO A 65 -1.72 14.77 -0.41
N PRO A 66 -0.84 15.27 -1.30
CA PRO A 66 -0.50 14.57 -2.53
C PRO A 66 0.18 13.21 -2.29
N LEU A 67 1.00 13.11 -1.25
CA LEU A 67 1.64 11.85 -0.87
C LEU A 67 0.62 10.89 -0.25
N GLN A 68 -0.26 11.36 0.64
CA GLN A 68 -1.34 10.52 1.17
C GLN A 68 -2.16 9.91 0.04
N MET A 69 -2.57 10.71 -0.94
CA MET A 69 -3.33 10.26 -2.10
C MET A 69 -2.56 9.20 -2.92
N LEU A 70 -1.25 9.41 -3.14
CA LEU A 70 -0.39 8.41 -3.79
C LEU A 70 -0.39 7.08 -3.02
N GLY A 71 -0.22 7.13 -1.70
CA GLY A 71 -0.22 5.92 -0.87
C GLY A 71 -1.58 5.22 -0.84
N HIS A 72 -2.68 5.97 -0.78
CA HIS A 72 -4.02 5.40 -0.87
C HIS A 72 -4.22 4.69 -2.21
N TRP A 73 -3.83 5.31 -3.32
CA TRP A 73 -3.96 4.69 -4.63
C TRP A 73 -3.07 3.44 -4.80
N LEU A 74 -1.85 3.46 -4.24
CA LEU A 74 -0.91 2.33 -4.33
C LEU A 74 -1.32 1.14 -3.44
N TYR A 75 -1.68 1.41 -2.18
CA TYR A 75 -1.73 0.41 -1.13
C TYR A 75 -3.07 0.27 -0.42
N ALA A 76 -3.96 1.27 -0.46
CA ALA A 76 -5.24 1.13 0.25
C ALA A 76 -6.17 0.13 -0.47
N PRO A 77 -7.10 -0.49 0.27
CA PRO A 77 -8.16 -1.29 -0.33
C PRO A 77 -8.95 -0.48 -1.34
N GLU A 78 -9.47 -1.12 -2.40
CA GLU A 78 -10.18 -0.44 -3.50
C GLU A 78 -11.35 0.43 -3.03
N SER A 79 -12.03 0.03 -1.95
CA SER A 79 -13.12 0.78 -1.33
C SER A 79 -12.70 2.12 -0.71
N PHE A 80 -11.41 2.30 -0.43
CA PHE A 80 -10.87 3.49 0.22
C PHE A 80 -10.19 4.46 -0.76
N ILE A 81 -9.95 4.04 -2.01
CA ILE A 81 -9.26 4.88 -3.00
C ILE A 81 -10.17 6.05 -3.39
N PRO A 82 -9.73 7.31 -3.22
CA PRO A 82 -10.53 8.47 -3.61
C PRO A 82 -10.84 8.48 -5.11
N PRO A 83 -12.06 8.85 -5.53
CA PRO A 83 -12.38 8.96 -6.94
C PRO A 83 -11.49 10.03 -7.60
N GLY A 84 -10.90 9.70 -8.74
CA GLY A 84 -10.00 10.60 -9.46
C GLY A 84 -8.56 10.66 -8.91
N ALA A 85 -8.22 9.90 -7.87
CA ALA A 85 -6.86 9.84 -7.33
C ALA A 85 -5.82 9.49 -8.42
N GLU A 86 -6.13 8.51 -9.29
CA GLU A 86 -5.26 8.13 -10.40
C GLU A 86 -4.90 9.34 -11.30
N ASN A 87 -5.91 10.11 -11.71
CA ASN A 87 -5.70 11.24 -12.61
C ASN A 87 -4.88 12.35 -11.93
N ALA A 88 -5.14 12.63 -10.66
CA ALA A 88 -4.39 13.65 -9.93
C ALA A 88 -2.93 13.24 -9.71
N ILE A 89 -2.68 11.97 -9.36
CA ILE A 89 -1.32 11.40 -9.23
C ILE A 89 -0.60 11.40 -10.58
N TRP A 90 -1.28 10.98 -11.63
CA TRP A 90 -0.75 10.98 -12.99
C TRP A 90 -0.29 12.38 -13.40
N LYS A 91 -1.14 13.40 -13.25
CA LYS A 91 -0.81 14.80 -13.53
C LYS A 91 0.41 15.26 -12.71
N MET A 92 0.43 14.94 -11.41
CA MET A 92 1.55 15.30 -10.53
C MET A 92 2.88 14.70 -11.03
N ILE A 93 2.90 13.41 -11.37
CA ILE A 93 4.13 12.74 -11.84
C ILE A 93 4.54 13.26 -13.21
N ALA A 94 3.60 13.57 -14.09
CA ALA A 94 3.90 14.14 -15.39
C ALA A 94 4.62 15.48 -15.27
N VAL A 95 4.10 16.38 -14.44
CA VAL A 95 4.73 17.67 -14.14
C VAL A 95 6.13 17.48 -13.52
N LEU A 96 6.29 16.58 -12.56
CA LEU A 96 7.61 16.25 -11.98
C LEU A 96 8.58 15.64 -13.01
N SER A 97 8.03 14.95 -14.00
CA SER A 97 8.79 14.37 -15.12
C SER A 97 9.08 15.39 -16.22
N GLY A 98 8.58 16.63 -16.11
CA GLY A 98 8.77 17.69 -17.10
C GLY A 98 7.97 17.47 -18.39
N VAL A 99 6.82 16.78 -18.28
CA VAL A 99 5.85 16.63 -19.37
C VAL A 99 4.63 17.47 -18.98
N ASP A 100 4.36 18.50 -19.77
CA ASP A 100 3.30 19.49 -19.56
C ASP A 100 2.16 19.36 -20.58
N ASP A 101 2.45 18.85 -21.78
CA ASP A 101 1.46 18.61 -22.83
C ASP A 101 0.59 17.37 -22.53
N GLU A 102 -0.69 17.59 -22.19
CA GLU A 102 -1.64 16.51 -21.86
C GLU A 102 -2.07 15.66 -23.07
N GLU A 103 -1.78 16.10 -24.29
CA GLU A 103 -2.11 15.38 -25.53
C GLU A 103 -0.93 14.55 -26.06
N SER A 104 0.24 14.68 -25.45
CA SER A 104 1.48 14.05 -25.91
C SER A 104 1.52 12.54 -25.65
N GLU A 105 2.26 11.78 -26.47
CA GLU A 105 2.49 10.34 -26.23
C GLU A 105 3.18 10.09 -24.87
N GLU A 106 4.11 10.97 -24.50
CA GLU A 106 4.85 10.94 -23.24
C GLU A 106 3.94 11.07 -22.02
N TRP A 107 2.90 11.89 -22.11
CA TRP A 107 1.91 12.07 -21.04
C TRP A 107 1.23 10.75 -20.69
N TYR A 108 0.75 10.02 -21.69
CA TYR A 108 0.12 8.71 -21.48
C TYR A 108 1.14 7.61 -21.16
N LEU A 109 2.38 7.74 -21.63
CA LEU A 109 3.48 6.85 -21.24
C LEU A 109 3.73 6.92 -19.72
N ILE A 110 3.65 8.11 -19.11
CA ILE A 110 3.74 8.29 -17.66
C ILE A 110 2.59 7.57 -16.96
N ARG A 111 1.36 7.63 -17.49
CA ARG A 111 0.22 6.89 -16.94
C ARG A 111 0.46 5.38 -16.96
N CYS A 112 1.00 4.86 -18.05
CA CYS A 112 1.35 3.44 -18.15
C CYS A 112 2.43 3.05 -17.13
N SER A 113 3.44 3.92 -16.92
CA SER A 113 4.49 3.71 -15.91
C SER A 113 3.93 3.64 -14.49
N LEU A 114 2.90 4.44 -14.19
CA LEU A 114 2.20 4.46 -12.92
C LEU A 114 1.46 3.14 -12.65
N HIS A 115 0.70 2.64 -13.64
CA HIS A 115 0.03 1.33 -13.56
C HIS A 115 1.02 0.19 -13.37
N ARG A 116 2.12 0.18 -14.12
CA ARG A 116 3.21 -0.78 -13.92
C ARG A 116 3.76 -0.71 -12.50
N TYR A 117 4.04 0.50 -12.00
CA TYR A 117 4.63 0.68 -10.68
C TYR A 117 3.72 0.10 -9.60
N ARG A 118 2.40 0.32 -9.71
CA ARG A 118 1.41 -0.27 -8.80
C ARG A 118 1.42 -1.80 -8.85
N GLU A 119 1.49 -2.43 -10.01
CA GLU A 119 1.61 -3.90 -10.11
C GLU A 119 2.86 -4.43 -9.41
N LEU A 120 3.99 -3.72 -9.52
CA LEU A 120 5.27 -4.12 -8.92
C LEU A 120 5.32 -3.86 -7.40
N ALA A 121 4.61 -2.84 -6.93
CA ALA A 121 4.64 -2.44 -5.53
C ALA A 121 4.15 -3.55 -4.58
N TRP A 122 3.28 -4.45 -5.06
CA TRP A 122 2.69 -5.58 -4.35
C TRP A 122 3.51 -6.90 -4.38
N GLN A 123 4.80 -6.84 -4.77
CA GLN A 123 5.73 -7.98 -4.78
C GLN A 123 5.36 -9.12 -5.74
N ARG A 124 5.26 -8.79 -7.04
CA ARG A 124 5.45 -9.78 -8.11
C ARG A 124 6.90 -9.72 -8.61
N PRO A 125 7.51 -10.85 -9.06
CA PRO A 125 8.76 -10.79 -9.80
C PRO A 125 8.62 -9.79 -10.95
N ASN A 126 9.66 -9.00 -11.24
CA ASN A 126 9.62 -8.00 -12.33
C ASN A 126 9.22 -8.64 -13.68
N GLU A 127 9.56 -9.91 -13.86
CA GLU A 127 9.23 -10.75 -15.02
C GLU A 127 7.74 -11.05 -15.15
N ALA A 128 7.01 -11.10 -14.03
CA ALA A 128 5.57 -11.39 -13.97
C ALA A 128 4.69 -10.16 -14.20
N CYS A 129 5.29 -8.96 -14.29
CA CYS A 129 4.55 -7.76 -14.65
C CYS A 129 4.11 -7.81 -16.12
N VAL A 130 2.85 -7.45 -16.37
CA VAL A 130 2.29 -7.46 -17.72
C VAL A 130 3.01 -6.41 -18.59
N LEU A 131 3.38 -5.27 -18.02
CA LEU A 131 3.98 -4.13 -18.71
C LEU A 131 5.52 -4.17 -18.71
N ASN A 132 6.09 -5.34 -19.00
CA ASN A 132 7.53 -5.57 -18.94
C ASN A 132 8.30 -5.27 -20.24
N THR A 133 7.63 -5.10 -21.38
CA THR A 133 8.26 -4.85 -22.68
C THR A 133 7.62 -3.68 -23.43
N PRO A 134 8.38 -2.93 -24.27
CA PRO A 134 7.84 -1.81 -25.05
C PRO A 134 6.65 -2.17 -25.93
N ARG A 135 6.63 -3.40 -26.46
CA ARG A 135 5.53 -3.90 -27.29
C ARG A 135 4.23 -4.04 -26.50
N LYS A 136 4.30 -4.55 -25.27
CA LYS A 136 3.13 -4.67 -24.39
C LYS A 136 2.66 -3.31 -23.89
N ILE A 137 3.59 -2.39 -23.64
CA ILE A 137 3.28 -0.99 -23.29
C ILE A 137 2.51 -0.32 -24.44
N LYS A 138 2.98 -0.47 -25.69
CA LYS A 138 2.27 -0.01 -26.88
C LYS A 138 0.85 -0.60 -26.97
N THR A 139 0.70 -1.91 -26.83
CA THR A 139 -0.62 -2.57 -26.85
C THR A 139 -1.54 -2.01 -25.77
N TRP A 140 -1.04 -1.85 -24.54
CA TRP A 140 -1.83 -1.29 -23.45
C TRP A 140 -2.29 0.15 -23.73
N LEU A 141 -1.40 1.00 -24.25
CA LEU A 141 -1.73 2.38 -24.61
C LEU A 141 -2.75 2.46 -25.75
N GLN A 142 -2.66 1.57 -26.72
CA GLN A 142 -3.61 1.49 -27.82
C GLN A 142 -4.99 1.00 -27.33
N ASP A 143 -5.04 -0.05 -26.50
CA ASP A 143 -6.28 -0.65 -26.04
C ASP A 143 -7.06 0.26 -25.07
N TRP A 144 -6.34 0.93 -24.15
CA TRP A 144 -6.97 1.75 -23.09
C TRP A 144 -7.11 3.22 -23.45
N HIS A 145 -6.22 3.76 -24.29
CA HIS A 145 -6.16 5.18 -24.59
C HIS A 145 -6.20 5.50 -26.09
N GLY A 146 -6.21 4.50 -26.97
CA GLY A 146 -6.24 4.73 -28.43
C GLY A 146 -4.96 5.35 -28.99
N ILE A 147 -3.86 5.34 -28.22
CA ILE A 147 -2.61 5.99 -28.59
C ILE A 147 -1.63 4.98 -29.17
N ASP A 148 -1.14 5.25 -30.37
CA ASP A 148 -0.14 4.41 -31.02
C ASP A 148 1.27 4.98 -30.84
N ILE A 149 2.05 4.34 -29.98
CA ILE A 149 3.45 4.71 -29.75
C ILE A 149 4.38 4.03 -30.76
N ASP A 150 5.34 4.79 -31.30
CA ASP A 150 6.44 4.25 -32.12
C ASP A 150 7.54 3.64 -31.25
N THR A 151 7.56 2.30 -31.15
CA THR A 151 8.55 1.54 -30.38
C THR A 151 9.98 1.67 -30.93
N ARG A 152 10.17 2.15 -32.17
CA ARG A 152 11.52 2.40 -32.71
C ARG A 152 12.19 3.60 -32.04
N ARG A 153 11.39 4.53 -31.51
CA ARG A 153 11.87 5.70 -30.75
C ARG A 153 12.14 5.38 -29.27
N TRP A 154 11.88 4.13 -28.84
CA TRP A 154 11.97 3.70 -27.45
C TRP A 154 13.32 4.05 -26.82
N ALA A 155 14.41 3.55 -27.38
CA ALA A 155 15.74 3.70 -26.81
C ALA A 155 16.27 5.15 -26.80
N ARG A 156 15.68 6.04 -27.60
CA ARG A 156 16.16 7.43 -27.76
C ARG A 156 15.43 8.40 -26.85
N ASN A 157 14.10 8.34 -26.84
CA ASN A 157 13.26 9.35 -26.20
C ASN A 157 12.35 8.76 -25.13
N GLN A 158 11.53 7.75 -25.47
CA GLN A 158 10.50 7.24 -24.58
C GLN A 158 11.08 6.54 -23.34
N SER A 159 12.20 5.83 -23.48
CA SER A 159 12.88 5.20 -22.33
C SER A 159 13.31 6.23 -21.29
N ARG A 160 13.77 7.42 -21.73
CA ARG A 160 14.21 8.47 -20.80
C ARG A 160 13.05 9.04 -19.98
N VAL A 161 11.91 9.29 -20.62
CA VAL A 161 10.70 9.76 -19.94
C VAL A 161 10.19 8.70 -18.98
N TRP A 162 10.13 7.46 -19.45
CA TRP A 162 9.73 6.31 -18.66
C TRP A 162 10.60 6.13 -17.41
N ASP A 163 11.93 6.09 -17.58
CA ASP A 163 12.87 5.92 -16.48
C ASP A 163 12.80 7.09 -15.49
N LYS A 164 12.59 8.31 -16.00
CA LYS A 164 12.37 9.50 -15.16
C LYS A 164 11.10 9.36 -14.34
N ALA A 165 9.99 8.95 -14.94
CA ALA A 165 8.72 8.75 -14.24
C ALA A 165 8.82 7.66 -13.16
N ILE A 166 9.44 6.51 -13.48
CA ILE A 166 9.68 5.43 -12.50
C ILE A 166 10.57 5.92 -11.36
N LYS A 167 11.61 6.71 -11.65
CA LYS A 167 12.47 7.28 -10.60
C LYS A 167 11.70 8.25 -9.70
N GLN A 168 10.88 9.15 -10.27
CA GLN A 168 10.05 10.06 -9.47
C GLN A 168 9.08 9.28 -8.58
N LEU A 169 8.47 8.22 -9.11
CA LEU A 169 7.62 7.32 -8.34
C LEU A 169 8.35 6.65 -7.19
N ASP A 170 9.56 6.13 -7.43
CA ASP A 170 10.39 5.48 -6.41
C ASP A 170 10.82 6.46 -5.31
N ASP A 171 11.19 7.69 -5.68
CA ASP A 171 11.55 8.74 -4.71
C ASP A 171 10.34 9.18 -3.87
N LEU A 172 9.15 9.27 -4.47
CA LEU A 172 7.92 9.59 -3.74
C LEU A 172 7.48 8.42 -2.84
N ASP A 173 7.60 7.18 -3.29
CA ASP A 173 7.27 5.99 -2.50
C ASP A 173 8.18 5.86 -1.27
N LYS A 174 9.48 6.14 -1.40
CA LYS A 174 10.39 6.19 -0.24
C LYS A 174 9.97 7.23 0.79
N ARG A 175 9.58 8.42 0.34
CA ARG A 175 9.10 9.50 1.24
C ARG A 175 7.78 9.14 1.90
N LEU A 176 6.90 8.48 1.15
CA LEU A 176 5.62 7.98 1.63
C LEU A 176 5.78 6.94 2.75
N LEU A 177 6.69 5.99 2.57
CA LEU A 177 6.89 4.88 3.49
C LEU A 177 7.77 5.22 4.70
N ALA A 178 8.52 6.33 4.66
CA ALA A 178 9.41 6.76 5.74
C ALA A 178 8.72 6.84 7.13
N PRO A 179 7.64 7.64 7.33
CA PRO A 179 7.02 7.76 8.66
C PRO A 179 6.38 6.46 9.15
N ILE A 180 5.88 5.62 8.23
CA ILE A 180 5.33 4.32 8.61
C ILE A 180 6.45 3.38 9.04
N THR A 181 7.57 3.39 8.32
CA THR A 181 8.74 2.58 8.68
C THR A 181 9.24 2.95 10.07
N GLU A 182 9.27 4.24 10.42
CA GLU A 182 9.61 4.70 11.77
C GLU A 182 8.67 4.12 12.83
N VAL A 183 7.35 4.19 12.63
CA VAL A 183 6.36 3.58 13.54
C VAL A 183 6.57 2.08 13.68
N LEU A 184 6.90 1.39 12.59
CA LEU A 184 7.15 -0.05 12.61
C LEU A 184 8.43 -0.44 13.34
N VAL A 185 9.46 0.41 13.30
CA VAL A 185 10.70 0.21 14.05
C VAL A 185 10.43 0.44 15.54
N MET A 186 9.79 1.54 15.90
CA MET A 186 9.42 1.83 17.30
C MET A 186 8.57 0.70 17.91
N ALA A 187 7.54 0.24 17.18
CA ALA A 187 6.69 -0.86 17.65
C ALA A 187 7.41 -2.21 17.77
N LYS A 188 8.55 -2.40 17.09
CA LYS A 188 9.40 -3.59 17.25
C LYS A 188 10.34 -3.44 18.44
N ASP A 189 10.90 -2.25 18.63
CA ASP A 189 11.81 -1.96 19.75
C ASP A 189 11.06 -2.05 21.10
N ASP A 190 9.82 -1.53 21.19
CA ASP A 190 8.97 -1.64 22.38
C ASP A 190 8.72 -3.12 22.78
N VAL A 191 8.54 -4.00 21.78
CA VAL A 191 8.35 -5.45 22.02
C VAL A 191 9.66 -6.11 22.47
N ALA A 192 10.81 -5.67 21.95
CA ALA A 192 12.11 -6.17 22.38
C ALA A 192 12.48 -5.73 23.80
N ASP A 193 12.04 -4.54 24.22
CA ASP A 193 12.23 -4.04 25.58
C ASP A 193 11.28 -4.71 26.59
N GLU A 194 10.07 -5.13 26.18
CA GLU A 194 9.16 -5.92 27.02
C GLU A 194 9.70 -7.33 27.36
N ASP A 195 10.49 -7.94 26.46
CA ASP A 195 11.21 -9.20 26.75
C ASP A 195 12.28 -9.03 27.85
N HIS A 196 12.70 -7.79 28.13
CA HIS A 196 13.61 -7.46 29.23
C HIS A 196 12.90 -7.42 30.61
N PHE A 197 11.57 -7.37 30.62
CA PHE A 197 10.69 -7.46 31.79
C PHE A 197 10.16 -8.89 32.04
N ALA A 198 10.92 -9.91 31.60
CA ALA A 198 10.75 -11.26 32.12
C ALA A 198 11.01 -11.23 33.63
N TRP A 199 9.93 -11.37 34.41
CA TRP A 199 9.93 -11.43 35.87
C TRP A 199 11.10 -12.28 36.38
N ASP A 200 12.12 -11.61 36.93
CA ASP A 200 13.24 -12.26 37.60
C ASP A 200 12.65 -13.14 38.71
N ASN A 201 12.91 -14.43 38.59
CA ASN A 201 12.37 -15.54 39.37
C ASN A 201 12.95 -15.54 40.79
N ARG A 202 12.87 -14.40 41.50
CA ARG A 202 13.49 -14.15 42.82
C ARG A 202 12.46 -13.99 43.94
N LEU A 203 11.44 -14.84 43.99
CA LEU A 203 10.52 -14.87 45.14
C LEU A 203 10.15 -16.27 45.66
N VAL A 204 11.03 -17.28 45.59
CA VAL A 204 10.90 -18.46 46.48
C VAL A 204 12.28 -19.03 46.86
N ALA A 205 13.05 -18.31 47.67
CA ALA A 205 14.18 -18.89 48.41
C ALA A 205 14.47 -18.09 49.69
N MET A 206 13.45 -17.85 50.51
CA MET A 206 13.69 -17.47 51.91
C MET A 206 12.64 -18.12 52.82
N ARG A 207 13.17 -18.90 53.77
CA ARG A 207 12.56 -19.46 54.99
C ARG A 207 11.84 -20.81 54.87
N ALA A 208 12.64 -21.86 54.86
CA ALA A 208 12.42 -23.02 55.73
C ALA A 208 13.75 -23.34 56.42
N SER A 209 13.93 -22.75 57.60
CA SER A 209 14.89 -23.16 58.64
C SER A 209 14.08 -23.66 59.81
#